data_AF-Q93MX5-F1
#
_entry.id   AF-Q93MX5-F1
#
_cell.length_a   1.000
_cell.length_b   1.000
_cell.length_c   1.000
_cell.angle_alpha   90.00
_cell.angle_beta   90.00
_cell.angle_gamma   90.00
#
_symmetry.space_group_name_H-M   'P 1'
#
loop_
_entity.id
_entity.type
_entity.pdbx_description
1 polymer ?
#
loop_
_entity_poly.entity_id
_entity_poly.type
_entity_poly.pdbx_seq_one_letter_code
_entity_poly.pdbx_strand_id
1 'polypeptide(L)' 'NPFHALSIAFLYGSALLFAMHGATILAVSRYGGEREIEQIVDRGTASERAA' A
#
# COMPACT_ATOMS: atom_id res chain seq x y z
N ASN A 1 2.97 29.57 -5.39
CA ASN A 1 1.80 29.01 -6.11
C ASN A 1 1.25 27.84 -5.28
N PRO A 2 0.02 27.91 -4.77
CA PRO A 2 -0.54 26.86 -3.90
C PRO A 2 -0.62 25.49 -4.59
N PHE A 3 -0.90 25.43 -5.90
CA PHE A 3 -0.93 24.16 -6.65
C PHE A 3 0.45 23.54 -6.80
N HIS A 4 1.51 24.35 -6.84
CA HIS A 4 2.88 23.82 -6.85
C HIS A 4 3.25 23.16 -5.51
N ALA A 5 2.85 23.77 -4.39
CA ALA A 5 3.04 23.17 -3.07
C ALA A 5 2.23 21.87 -2.92
N LEU A 6 0.97 21.86 -3.40
CA LEU A 6 0.16 20.64 -3.45
C LEU A 6 0.83 19.56 -4.33
N SER A 7 1.36 19.92 -5.49
CA SER A 7 2.06 18.98 -6.38
C SER A 7 3.28 18.34 -5.70
N ILE A 8 4.07 19.11 -4.95
CA ILE A 8 5.20 18.58 -4.18
C ILE A 8 4.72 17.63 -3.08
N ALA A 9 3.64 18.00 -2.37
CA ALA A 9 3.06 17.15 -1.34
C ALA A 9 2.60 15.80 -1.94
N PHE A 10 1.94 15.82 -3.10
CA PHE A 10 1.54 14.59 -3.78
C PHE A 10 2.73 13.80 -4.34
N LEU A 11 3.79 14.45 -4.80
CA LEU A 11 4.99 13.77 -5.28
C LEU A 11 5.65 12.95 -4.15
N TYR A 12 5.93 13.60 -3.02
CA TYR A 12 6.50 12.90 -1.87
C TYR A 12 5.51 11.93 -1.23
N GLY A 13 4.23 12.29 -1.16
CA GLY A 13 3.16 11.42 -0.66
C GLY A 13 3.03 10.13 -1.48
N SER A 14 3.14 10.21 -2.80
CA SER A 14 3.08 9.03 -3.68
C SER A 14 4.26 8.10 -3.45
N ALA A 15 5.48 8.64 -3.39
CA ALA A 15 6.68 7.85 -3.11
C ALA A 15 6.61 7.20 -1.72
N LEU A 16 6.16 7.95 -0.71
CA LEU A 16 5.98 7.46 0.66
C LEU A 16 4.95 6.32 0.72
N LEU A 17 3.75 6.54 0.16
CA LEU A 17 2.68 5.55 0.16
C LEU A 17 3.07 4.29 -0.60
N PHE A 18 3.72 4.43 -1.76
CA PHE A 18 4.09 3.26 -2.55
C PHE A 18 5.21 2.45 -1.89
N ALA A 19 6.17 3.13 -1.25
CA ALA A 19 7.19 2.45 -0.45
C ALA A 19 6.56 1.68 0.72
N MET A 20 5.62 2.28 1.45
CA MET A 20 4.92 1.61 2.55
C MET A 20 4.09 0.43 2.03
N HIS A 21 3.23 0.65 1.03
CA HIS A 21 2.36 -0.38 0.49
C HIS A 21 3.15 -1.55 -0.11
N GLY A 22 4.12 -1.28 -0.97
CA GLY A 22 4.95 -2.33 -1.58
C GLY A 22 5.74 -3.13 -0.56
N ALA A 23 6.33 -2.47 0.44
CA ALA A 23 7.03 -3.16 1.53
C ALA A 23 6.06 -4.03 2.36
N THR A 24 4.86 -3.54 2.65
CA THR A 24 3.83 -4.29 3.38
C THR A 24 3.41 -5.54 2.60
N ILE A 25 3.09 -5.42 1.30
CA ILE A 25 2.70 -6.56 0.46
C ILE A 25 3.82 -7.62 0.42
N LEU A 26 5.08 -7.21 0.25
CA LEU A 26 6.21 -8.13 0.30
C LEU A 26 6.37 -8.78 1.67
N ALA A 27 6.16 -8.04 2.77
CA ALA A 27 6.25 -8.56 4.13
C ALA A 27 5.17 -9.62 4.44
N VAL A 28 3.98 -9.51 3.82
CA VAL A 28 2.89 -10.48 3.95
C VAL A 28 2.80 -11.47 2.79
N SER A 29 3.74 -11.46 1.83
CA SER A 29 3.77 -12.40 0.69
C SER A 29 3.77 -13.87 1.11
N ARG A 30 4.38 -14.20 2.27
CA ARG A 30 4.33 -15.56 2.85
C ARG A 30 2.92 -16.03 3.25
N TYR A 31 1.95 -15.13 3.29
CA TYR A 31 0.54 -15.40 3.52
C TYR A 31 -0.31 -15.19 2.25
N GLY A 32 0.32 -15.01 1.08
CA GLY A 32 -0.36 -14.75 -0.20
C GLY A 32 -0.89 -13.32 -0.33
N GLY A 33 -0.26 -12.33 0.30
CA GLY A 33 -0.72 -10.93 0.30
C GLY A 33 -0.71 -10.24 -1.06
N GLU A 34 0.04 -10.76 -2.04
CA GLU A 34 0.04 -10.30 -3.43
C GLU A 34 -1.24 -10.65 -4.20
N ARG A 35 -2.05 -11.59 -3.69
CA ARG A 35 -3.35 -11.98 -4.25
C ARG A 35 -4.45 -11.02 -3.77
N GLU A 36 -4.25 -9.74 -4.06
CA GLU A 36 -5.02 -8.65 -3.46
C GLU A 36 -6.52 -8.75 -3.78
N ILE A 37 -6.90 -9.22 -4.97
CA ILE A 37 -8.31 -9.39 -5.35
C ILE A 37 -8.99 -10.39 -4.43
N GLU A 38 -8.37 -11.56 -4.21
CA GLU A 38 -8.93 -12.57 -3.32
C GLU A 38 -8.96 -12.08 -1.87
N GLN A 39 -7.92 -11.38 -1.42
CA GLN A 39 -7.87 -10.80 -0.08
C GLN A 39 -8.90 -9.67 0.15
N ILE A 40 -9.31 -8.97 -0.91
CA ILE A 40 -10.36 -7.94 -0.87
C ILE A 40 -11.75 -8.59 -0.79
N VAL A 41 -11.97 -9.67 -1.55
CA VAL A 41 -13.27 -10.36 -1.59
C VAL A 41 -13.47 -11.23 -0.35
N ASP A 42 -12.44 -11.95 0.10
CA ASP A 42 -12.42 -12.81 1.27
C ASP A 42 -11.17 -12.54 2.12
N ARG A 43 -11.37 -11.81 3.22
CA ARG A 43 -10.28 -11.29 4.04
C ARG A 43 -9.54 -12.42 4.75
N GLY A 44 -8.27 -12.63 4.38
CA GLY A 44 -7.38 -13.59 5.01
C GLY A 44 -6.37 -12.99 5.99
N THR A 45 -5.54 -13.86 6.58
CA THR A 45 -4.53 -13.45 7.57
C THR A 45 -3.47 -12.48 7.02
N ALA A 46 -3.26 -12.44 5.70
CA ALA A 46 -2.39 -11.45 5.07
C ALA A 46 -2.93 -10.03 5.30
N SER A 47 -4.19 -9.78 4.95
CA SER A 47 -4.87 -8.49 5.17
C SER A 47 -5.06 -8.14 6.63
N GLU A 48 -5.30 -9.13 7.50
CA GLU A 48 -5.43 -8.88 8.95
C GLU A 48 -4.14 -8.38 9.59
N ARG A 49 -2.98 -8.86 9.11
CA ARG A 49 -1.66 -8.46 9.61
C ARG A 49 -1.14 -7.17 8.98
N ALA A 50 -1.68 -6.79 7.82
CA ALA A 50 -1.28 -5.60 7.08
C ALA A 50 -2.03 -4.32 7.51
N ALA A 51 -3.18 -4.45 8.19
CA ALA A 51 -4.02 -3.35 8.70
C ALA A 51 -3.57 -2.87 10.09
#